data_AF-A0A2D7F6E4-F1
#
_entry.id   AF-A0A2D7F6E4-F1
#
_cell.length_a   1.000
_cell.length_b   1.000
_cell.length_c   1.000
_cell.angle_alpha   90.00
_cell.angle_beta   90.00
_cell.angle_gamma   90.00
#
_symmetry.space_group_name_H-M   'P 1'
#
loop_
_entity.id
_entity.type
_entity.pdbx_description
1 polymer ?
#
loop_
_entity_poly.entity_id
_entity_poly.type
_entity_poly.pdbx_seq_one_letter_code
_entity_poly.pdbx_strand_id
1 'polypeptide(L)'
;MGWQELRDFASDPLVTIGGHTKSHVSLAKLSEEEARAEIAERVRGLEDGLGQTCRHFSFPYGDPGSAGSREFAIARDLGLKTAVTTAKGLVPDGSELNFHSIPRLSLNGDFQDPNCFHALLSGVPFALFNLAKKALPRGSRAA
;
A
#
# COMPACT_ATOMS: atom_id res chain seq x y z
N MET A 1 -0.02 -19.91 -5.10
CA MET A 1 1.07 -20.41 -4.26
C MET A 1 0.50 -21.24 -3.13
N GLY A 2 1.12 -22.39 -2.85
CA GLY A 2 0.77 -23.22 -1.70
C GLY A 2 1.52 -22.82 -0.43
N TRP A 3 1.16 -23.41 0.72
CA TRP A 3 1.85 -23.14 1.99
C TRP A 3 3.30 -23.61 2.01
N GLN A 4 3.63 -24.73 1.35
CA GLN A 4 5.02 -25.19 1.26
C GLN A 4 5.89 -24.16 0.53
N GLU A 5 5.46 -23.75 -0.65
CA GLU A 5 6.14 -22.74 -1.46
C GLU A 5 6.30 -21.40 -0.71
N LEU A 6 5.28 -20.96 0.04
CA LEU A 6 5.39 -19.77 0.88
C LEU A 6 6.43 -19.92 2.01
N ARG A 7 6.55 -21.11 2.62
CA ARG A 7 7.59 -21.38 3.63
C ARG A 7 8.97 -21.40 3.01
N ASP A 8 9.10 -21.99 1.82
CA ASP A 8 10.37 -22.02 1.09
C ASP A 8 10.84 -20.58 0.82
N PHE A 9 9.95 -19.71 0.33
CA PHE A 9 10.26 -18.29 0.16
C PHE A 9 10.57 -17.59 1.48
N ALA A 10 9.80 -17.82 2.55
CA ALA A 10 10.01 -17.19 3.85
C ALA A 10 11.31 -17.65 4.56
N SER A 11 11.97 -18.70 4.06
CA SER A 11 13.28 -19.13 4.55
C SER A 11 14.45 -18.33 3.97
N ASP A 12 14.24 -17.63 2.85
CA ASP A 12 15.24 -16.77 2.24
C ASP A 12 15.28 -15.40 2.95
N PRO A 13 16.44 -14.96 3.48
CA PRO A 13 16.55 -13.68 4.18
C PRO A 13 16.28 -12.45 3.29
N LEU A 14 16.29 -12.58 1.97
CA LEU A 14 15.97 -11.51 1.03
C LEU A 14 14.47 -11.38 0.74
N VAL A 15 13.66 -12.32 1.22
CA VAL A 15 12.22 -12.34 0.98
C VAL A 15 11.46 -11.99 2.26
N THR A 16 10.49 -11.10 2.14
CA THR A 16 9.57 -10.75 3.22
C THR A 16 8.14 -10.93 2.74
N ILE A 17 7.37 -11.74 3.48
CA ILE A 17 5.95 -11.98 3.17
C ILE A 17 5.07 -11.00 3.96
N GLY A 18 4.30 -10.19 3.25
CA GLY A 18 3.33 -9.24 3.82
C GLY A 18 1.88 -9.62 3.52
N GLY A 19 0.95 -9.02 4.26
CA GLY A 19 -0.49 -9.21 4.07
C GLY A 19 -1.06 -8.42 2.88
N HIS A 20 -2.14 -8.94 2.28
CA HIS A 20 -2.82 -8.29 1.14
C HIS A 20 -4.33 -8.59 1.08
N THR A 21 -5.01 -8.43 2.23
CA THR A 21 -6.38 -8.92 2.51
C THR A 21 -6.58 -10.41 2.19
N LYS A 22 -7.72 -10.95 2.59
CA LYS A 22 -8.08 -12.35 2.33
C LYS A 22 -8.73 -12.49 0.96
N SER A 23 -9.61 -11.54 0.62
CA SER A 23 -10.51 -11.66 -0.54
C SER A 23 -10.18 -10.69 -1.68
N HIS A 24 -9.10 -9.90 -1.57
CA HIS A 24 -8.72 -8.87 -2.55
C HIS A 24 -9.86 -7.88 -2.86
N VAL A 25 -10.59 -7.47 -1.82
CA VAL A 25 -11.68 -6.50 -1.91
C VAL A 25 -11.19 -5.07 -1.69
N SER A 26 -11.88 -4.11 -2.32
CA SER A 26 -11.68 -2.69 -2.02
C SER A 26 -12.20 -2.40 -0.62
N LEU A 27 -11.30 -2.22 0.34
CA LEU A 27 -11.66 -2.05 1.75
C LEU A 27 -12.53 -0.82 1.99
N ALA A 28 -12.35 0.25 1.21
CA ALA A 28 -13.19 1.44 1.25
C ALA A 28 -14.68 1.17 0.97
N LYS A 29 -15.02 0.03 0.34
CA LYS A 29 -16.41 -0.37 0.07
C LYS A 29 -17.05 -1.18 1.20
N LEU A 30 -16.28 -1.55 2.21
CA LEU A 30 -16.73 -2.34 3.35
C LEU A 30 -17.06 -1.44 4.55
N SER A 31 -17.81 -1.99 5.52
CA SER A 31 -17.88 -1.40 6.85
C SER A 31 -16.49 -1.40 7.51
N GLU A 32 -16.34 -0.63 8.60
CA GLU A 32 -15.08 -0.61 9.35
C GLU A 32 -14.77 -1.97 9.97
N GLU A 33 -15.78 -2.66 10.50
CA GLU A 33 -15.67 -3.98 11.11
C GLU A 33 -15.25 -5.03 10.08
N GLU A 34 -15.86 -5.02 8.90
CA GLU A 34 -15.53 -5.92 7.79
C GLU A 34 -14.11 -5.66 7.27
N ALA A 35 -13.72 -4.39 7.09
CA ALA A 35 -12.38 -4.03 6.65
C ALA A 35 -11.32 -4.47 7.68
N ARG A 36 -11.58 -4.27 8.97
CA ARG A 36 -10.70 -4.74 10.05
C ARG A 36 -10.59 -6.27 10.05
N ALA A 37 -11.69 -6.99 9.87
CA ALA A 37 -11.69 -8.45 9.79
C ALA A 37 -10.86 -8.95 8.59
N GLU A 38 -11.04 -8.37 7.40
CA GLU A 38 -10.26 -8.73 6.20
C GLU A 38 -8.75 -8.57 6.38
N ILE A 39 -8.30 -7.51 7.07
CA ILE A 39 -6.89 -7.30 7.37
C ILE A 39 -6.42 -8.28 8.46
N ALA A 40 -7.14 -8.35 9.59
CA ALA A 40 -6.73 -9.13 10.75
C ALA A 40 -6.71 -10.63 10.48
N GLU A 41 -7.71 -11.18 9.79
CA GLU A 41 -7.74 -12.58 9.40
C GLU A 41 -6.58 -12.94 8.48
N ARG A 42 -6.26 -12.07 7.53
CA ARG A 42 -5.14 -12.32 6.60
C ARG A 42 -3.80 -12.32 7.32
N VAL A 43 -3.59 -11.35 8.21
CA VAL A 43 -2.38 -11.24 9.05
C VAL A 43 -2.24 -12.50 9.91
N ARG A 44 -3.28 -12.85 10.67
CA ARG A 44 -3.28 -14.07 11.51
C ARG A 44 -2.99 -15.33 10.70
N GLY A 45 -3.63 -15.47 9.54
CA GLY A 45 -3.40 -16.62 8.66
C GLY A 45 -1.95 -16.72 8.17
N LEU A 46 -1.28 -15.60 7.88
CA LEU A 46 0.15 -15.60 7.57
C LEU A 46 1.00 -16.02 8.77
N GLU A 47 0.70 -15.48 9.94
CA GLU A 47 1.46 -15.76 11.16
C GLU A 47 1.34 -17.23 11.58
N ASP A 48 0.12 -17.78 11.57
CA ASP A 48 -0.15 -19.20 11.84
C ASP A 48 0.52 -20.09 10.79
N GLY A 49 0.45 -19.68 9.52
CA GLY A 49 0.96 -20.46 8.40
C GLY A 49 2.48 -20.45 8.27
N LEU A 50 3.17 -19.37 8.68
CA LEU A 50 4.61 -19.20 8.52
C LEU A 50 5.39 -19.27 9.84
N GLY A 51 4.72 -19.14 10.98
CA GLY A 51 5.37 -19.05 12.29
C GLY A 51 6.18 -17.77 12.50
N GLN A 52 5.90 -16.73 11.71
CA GLN A 52 6.61 -15.45 11.71
C GLN A 52 5.62 -14.29 11.79
N THR A 53 5.96 -13.23 12.53
CA THR A 53 5.13 -12.02 12.63
C THR A 53 4.99 -11.31 11.28
N CYS A 54 3.76 -11.05 10.85
CA CYS A 54 3.49 -10.29 9.63
C CYS A 54 3.58 -8.79 9.90
N ARG A 55 4.67 -8.15 9.46
CA ARG A 55 4.95 -6.74 9.77
C ARG A 55 4.44 -5.75 8.73
N HIS A 56 4.13 -6.21 7.51
CA HIS A 56 3.91 -5.34 6.36
C HIS A 56 2.61 -5.68 5.64
N PHE A 57 1.96 -4.68 5.07
CA PHE A 57 0.69 -4.84 4.38
C PHE A 57 0.64 -4.06 3.06
N SER A 58 -0.08 -4.58 2.07
CA SER A 58 -0.40 -3.87 0.83
C SER A 58 -1.92 -3.76 0.72
N PHE A 59 -2.44 -2.55 0.46
CA PHE A 59 -3.88 -2.40 0.22
C PHE A 59 -4.26 -2.89 -1.20
N PRO A 60 -5.33 -3.68 -1.37
CA PRO A 60 -5.86 -4.04 -2.69
C PRO A 60 -6.18 -2.80 -3.51
N TYR A 61 -5.74 -2.80 -4.78
CA TYR A 61 -5.77 -1.66 -5.70
C TYR A 61 -4.91 -0.46 -5.26
N GLY A 62 -5.02 -0.03 -4.00
CA GLY A 62 -4.15 0.94 -3.34
C GLY A 62 -4.34 2.40 -3.78
N ASP A 63 -5.32 2.67 -4.64
CA ASP A 63 -5.68 4.01 -5.07
C ASP A 63 -6.56 4.72 -4.01
N PRO A 64 -6.74 6.06 -4.10
CA PRO A 64 -7.52 6.80 -3.11
C PRO A 64 -8.99 6.40 -2.97
N GLY A 65 -9.56 5.65 -3.93
CA GLY A 65 -10.92 5.12 -3.87
C GLY A 65 -11.02 3.71 -3.25
N SER A 66 -9.89 3.05 -2.94
CA SER A 66 -9.86 1.69 -2.39
C SER A 66 -9.33 1.58 -0.98
N ALA A 67 -8.51 2.52 -0.53
CA ALA A 67 -8.08 2.66 0.86
C ALA A 67 -7.77 4.13 1.19
N GLY A 68 -8.15 4.56 2.39
CA GLY A 68 -7.89 5.92 2.89
C GLY A 68 -7.55 5.93 4.37
N SER A 69 -7.72 7.09 5.01
CA SER A 69 -7.32 7.31 6.41
C SER A 69 -7.91 6.28 7.38
N ARG A 70 -9.13 5.78 7.13
CA ARG A 70 -9.76 4.72 7.92
C ARG A 70 -8.95 3.43 7.86
N GLU A 71 -8.66 2.93 6.66
CA GLU A 71 -7.87 1.69 6.46
C GLU A 71 -6.44 1.83 7.00
N PHE A 72 -5.83 3.01 6.85
CA PHE A 72 -4.50 3.29 7.38
C PHE A 72 -4.49 3.22 8.90
N ALA A 73 -5.52 3.76 9.57
CA ALA A 73 -5.68 3.66 11.01
C ALA A 73 -5.92 2.22 11.46
N ILE A 74 -6.75 1.45 10.74
CA ILE A 74 -6.95 0.02 11.04
C ILE A 74 -5.62 -0.74 10.97
N ALA A 75 -4.82 -0.52 9.92
CA ALA A 75 -3.53 -1.19 9.77
C ALA A 75 -2.57 -0.85 10.93
N ARG A 76 -2.54 0.42 11.35
CA ARG A 76 -1.77 0.87 12.52
C ARG A 76 -2.25 0.20 13.81
N ASP A 77 -3.55 0.20 14.05
CA ASP A 77 -4.14 -0.31 15.29
C ASP A 77 -4.00 -1.84 15.41
N LEU A 78 -3.89 -2.54 14.28
CA LEU A 78 -3.55 -3.96 14.22
C LEU A 78 -2.05 -4.24 14.41
N GLY A 79 -1.22 -3.21 14.64
CA GLY A 79 0.19 -3.35 14.96
C GLY A 79 1.10 -3.60 13.75
N LEU A 80 0.61 -3.42 12.52
CA LEU A 80 1.46 -3.50 11.33
C LEU A 80 2.53 -2.41 11.39
N LYS A 81 3.76 -2.73 10.97
CA LYS A 81 4.88 -1.78 10.96
C LYS A 81 4.75 -0.81 9.79
N THR A 82 4.38 -1.30 8.60
CA THR A 82 4.11 -0.45 7.45
C THR A 82 2.95 -0.98 6.61
N ALA A 83 2.32 -0.08 5.86
CA ALA A 83 1.39 -0.43 4.80
C ALA A 83 1.61 0.44 3.56
N VAL A 84 1.44 -0.17 2.38
CA VAL A 84 1.74 0.46 1.09
C VAL A 84 0.49 0.65 0.24
N THR A 85 0.48 1.74 -0.54
CA THR A 85 -0.58 2.12 -1.48
C THR A 85 -0.04 2.12 -2.92
N THR A 86 -0.87 2.54 -3.88
CA THR A 86 -0.47 2.88 -5.26
C THR A 86 -0.74 4.37 -5.55
N ALA A 87 -0.96 5.17 -4.50
CA ALA A 87 -1.17 6.59 -4.62
C ALA A 87 0.03 7.23 -5.33
N LYS A 88 -0.25 7.97 -6.42
CA LYS A 88 0.77 8.68 -7.19
C LYS A 88 1.40 9.77 -6.32
N GLY A 89 2.70 9.72 -6.14
CA GLY A 89 3.40 10.73 -5.36
C GLY A 89 4.82 10.32 -4.99
N LEU A 90 5.44 11.21 -4.21
CA LEU A 90 6.73 11.00 -3.58
C LEU A 90 6.52 10.41 -2.19
N VAL A 91 7.50 9.65 -1.71
CA VAL A 91 7.59 9.34 -0.28
C VAL A 91 7.96 10.64 0.44
N PRO A 92 7.11 11.15 1.37
CA PRO A 92 7.43 12.35 2.14
C PRO A 92 8.68 12.15 3.00
N ASP A 93 9.38 13.25 3.29
CA ASP A 93 10.53 13.24 4.19
C ASP A 93 10.10 13.25 5.67
N GLY A 94 10.99 12.71 6.52
CA GLY A 94 10.94 12.88 7.97
C GLY A 94 9.58 12.63 8.63
N SER A 95 9.09 13.63 9.36
CA SER A 95 7.92 13.57 10.26
C SER A 95 6.58 13.54 9.53
N GLU A 96 6.52 13.83 8.22
CA GLU A 96 5.27 13.79 7.44
C GLU A 96 4.96 12.40 6.89
N LEU A 97 5.89 11.45 7.01
CA LEU A 97 5.69 10.09 6.52
C LEU A 97 4.69 9.33 7.39
N ASN A 98 3.53 9.00 6.81
CA ASN A 98 2.66 7.99 7.36
C ASN A 98 3.11 6.59 6.91
N PHE A 99 3.66 5.81 7.83
CA PHE A 99 4.14 4.45 7.58
C PHE A 99 3.04 3.49 7.12
N HIS A 100 1.76 3.82 7.33
CA HIS A 100 0.61 3.02 6.93
C HIS A 100 -0.03 3.48 5.62
N SER A 101 0.63 4.36 4.87
CA SER A 101 0.16 4.80 3.55
C SER A 101 1.30 5.09 2.58
N ILE A 102 2.39 4.32 2.63
CA ILE A 102 3.60 4.56 1.84
C ILE A 102 3.26 4.43 0.34
N PRO A 103 3.48 5.47 -0.48
CA PRO A 103 3.18 5.41 -1.91
C PRO A 103 4.17 4.49 -2.63
N ARG A 104 3.71 3.83 -3.70
CA ARG A 104 4.56 3.02 -4.58
C ARG A 104 4.38 3.46 -6.03
N LEU A 105 5.45 3.29 -6.80
CA LEU A 105 5.41 3.35 -8.25
C LEU A 105 4.92 2.00 -8.80
N SER A 106 3.79 2.00 -9.49
CA SER A 106 3.27 0.79 -10.13
C SER A 106 4.01 0.53 -11.45
N LEU A 107 4.48 -0.71 -11.63
CA LEU A 107 5.03 -1.20 -12.88
C LEU A 107 4.00 -2.15 -13.51
N ASN A 108 3.10 -1.59 -14.29
CA ASN A 108 1.88 -2.26 -14.77
C ASN A 108 1.92 -2.67 -16.25
N GLY A 109 2.99 -2.33 -16.98
CA GLY A 109 3.13 -2.63 -18.41
C GLY A 109 3.03 -1.41 -19.33
N ASP A 110 2.36 -0.33 -18.90
CA ASP A 110 2.12 0.84 -19.77
C ASP A 110 3.34 1.75 -19.94
N PHE A 111 4.30 1.68 -19.01
CA PHE A 111 5.49 2.55 -18.93
C PHE A 111 6.80 1.75 -18.95
N GLN A 112 6.85 0.67 -19.75
CA GLN A 112 8.00 -0.25 -19.83
C GLN A 112 9.20 0.28 -20.65
N ASP A 113 9.15 1.51 -21.16
CA ASP A 113 10.35 2.15 -21.67
C ASP A 113 11.31 2.45 -20.50
N PRO A 114 12.57 1.98 -20.54
CA PRO A 114 13.53 2.20 -19.46
C PRO A 114 13.74 3.67 -19.11
N ASN A 115 13.65 4.59 -20.08
CA ASN A 115 13.80 6.02 -19.81
C ASN A 115 12.58 6.56 -19.05
N CYS A 116 11.36 6.13 -19.43
CA CYS A 116 10.16 6.41 -18.65
C CYS A 116 10.27 5.88 -17.22
N PHE A 117 10.76 4.66 -17.03
CA PHE A 117 10.96 4.08 -15.70
C PHE A 117 11.96 4.89 -14.86
N HIS A 118 13.13 5.24 -15.42
CA HIS A 118 14.12 6.09 -14.74
C HIS A 118 13.56 7.47 -14.39
N ALA A 119 12.80 8.08 -15.31
CA ALA A 119 12.14 9.36 -15.05
C ALA A 119 11.14 9.25 -13.89
N LEU A 120 10.32 8.20 -13.86
CA LEU A 120 9.35 7.98 -12.78
C LEU A 120 10.05 7.70 -11.43
N LEU A 121 11.11 6.88 -11.42
CA LEU A 121 11.90 6.60 -10.23
C LEU A 121 12.62 7.84 -9.67
N SER A 122 13.03 8.77 -10.54
CA SER A 122 13.67 10.02 -10.09
C SER A 122 12.77 10.89 -9.21
N GLY A 123 11.45 10.65 -9.23
CA GLY A 123 10.48 11.47 -8.51
C GLY A 123 10.17 12.81 -9.17
N VAL A 124 10.97 13.27 -10.15
CA VAL A 124 10.80 14.57 -10.82
C VAL A 124 9.39 14.75 -11.42
N PRO A 125 8.80 13.78 -12.14
CA PRO A 125 7.44 13.92 -12.66
C PRO A 125 6.40 14.12 -11.56
N PHE A 126 6.56 13.45 -10.41
CA PHE A 126 5.65 13.58 -9.27
C PHE A 126 5.85 14.90 -8.52
N ALA A 127 7.09 15.40 -8.42
CA ALA A 127 7.39 16.72 -7.86
C ALA A 127 6.72 17.83 -8.69
N LEU A 128 6.88 17.80 -10.01
CA LEU A 128 6.25 18.73 -10.94
C LEU A 128 4.73 18.68 -10.85
N PHE A 129 4.15 17.47 -10.82
CA PHE A 129 2.71 17.27 -10.65
C PHE A 129 2.19 17.86 -9.33
N ASN A 130 2.91 17.66 -8.22
CA ASN A 130 2.54 18.22 -6.92
C ASN A 130 2.61 19.74 -6.90
N LEU A 131 3.63 20.34 -7.53
CA LEU A 131 3.73 21.79 -7.69
C LEU A 131 2.57 22.35 -8.51
N ALA A 132 2.24 21.73 -9.64
CA ALA A 132 1.10 22.13 -10.48
C ALA A 132 -0.23 22.05 -9.70
N LYS A 133 -0.44 20.97 -8.93
CA LYS A 133 -1.62 20.82 -8.06
C LYS A 133 -1.72 21.89 -6.98
N LYS A 134 -0.60 22.35 -6.43
CA LYS A 134 -0.57 23.43 -5.43
C LYS A 134 -0.83 24.81 -6.06
N ALA A 135 -0.42 25.01 -7.30
CA ALA A 135 -0.57 26.28 -8.03
C ALA A 135 -1.96 26.47 -8.66
N LEU A 136 -2.67 25.38 -8.98
CA LEU A 136 -4.04 25.45 -9.49
C LEU A 136 -5.01 25.86 -8.37
N PRO A 137 -5.92 26.82 -8.60
CA PRO A 137 -6.94 27.16 -7.61
C PRO A 137 -7.78 25.92 -7.32
N ARG A 138 -7.96 25.60 -6.02
CA ARG A 138 -8.89 24.56 -5.60
C ARG A 138 -10.28 25.00 -6.05
N GLY A 139 -10.74 24.47 -7.18
CA GLY A 139 -12.12 24.64 -7.63
C GLY A 139 -13.05 24.26 -6.48
N SER A 140 -13.92 25.19 -6.10
CA SER A 140 -14.97 24.96 -5.11
C SER A 140 -15.69 23.66 -5.48
N ARG A 141 -15.55 22.62 -4.66
CA ARG A 141 -16.45 21.47 -4.76
C ARG A 141 -17.82 22.01 -4.33
N ALA A 142 -18.69 22.21 -5.32
CA ALA A 142 -20.10 22.50 -5.11
C ALA A 142 -20.73 21.40 -4.24
N ALA A 143 -21.71 21.84 -3.45
CA ALA A 143 -22.48 21.16 -2.41
C ALA A 143 -22.84 19.70 -2.66
#